data_AF-A0A497AZQ1-F1
#
_entry.id   AF-A0A497AZQ1-F1
#
_cell.length_a   1.000
_cell.length_b   1.000
_cell.length_c   1.000
_cell.angle_alpha   90.00
_cell.angle_beta   90.00
_cell.angle_gamma   90.00
#
_symmetry.space_group_name_H-M   'P 1'
#
loop_
_entity.id
_entity.type
_entity.pdbx_description
1 polymer ?
#
loop_
_entity_poly.entity_id
_entity_poly.type
_entity_poly.pdbx_seq_one_letter_code
_entity_poly.pdbx_strand_id
1 'polypeptide(L)'
;MTNLESRISNLKTYLRRWGLRLRLAESLTWAPWGGAVGLGLGLTLALAARLWPLMMARRLAGVVGLLVLVGVTAGLAVAWLWPRPSFRLARVFDRRFGLAERLTTAVEVGADRLRATPAMAQAQLTDTLNAAARIDPRAMLPLRASRRALLAFCALATALTLSFWLPNPQEDALLQRAAVREAIEEQIEDLEAAREQVAEAEGLTEAEREMLLQALEEATAALDEGRATPEEAVGALSEAERALAELQDHGAVTAREGLDRAAGEMADSELTRDIAESLSNGDYQEAAQALAAYSGAKGEQLTREEELELARELAQAAEALAESDPDLAEQLALGRLLSAAAEAIERGDIAEAREAIGQAAQQMGETGERVERQEAVERALAELQEGREQIAQAGST
;
A
#
# COMPACT_ATOMS: atom_id res chain seq x y z
N MET A 1 30.67 67.30 2.16
CA MET A 1 31.37 66.08 1.72
C MET A 1 32.56 66.51 0.89
N THR A 2 33.77 66.08 1.24
CA THR A 2 34.99 66.57 0.57
C THR A 2 35.08 65.98 -0.85
N ASN A 3 35.70 66.71 -1.80
CA ASN A 3 35.93 66.23 -3.16
C ASN A 3 36.65 64.86 -3.22
N LEU A 4 37.39 64.51 -2.17
CA LEU A 4 38.09 63.23 -2.01
C LEU A 4 37.13 62.07 -1.70
N GLU A 5 36.21 62.27 -0.75
CA GLU A 5 35.21 61.26 -0.36
C GLU A 5 34.31 60.86 -1.54
N SER A 6 33.88 61.84 -2.35
CA SER A 6 33.07 61.60 -3.55
C SER A 6 33.81 60.71 -4.56
N ARG A 7 35.11 60.96 -4.78
CA ARG A 7 35.95 60.17 -5.70
C ARG A 7 36.19 58.74 -5.19
N ILE A 8 36.41 58.58 -3.89
CA ILE A 8 36.53 57.25 -3.25
C ILE A 8 35.21 56.47 -3.37
N SER A 9 34.06 57.14 -3.22
CA SER A 9 32.74 56.53 -3.45
C SER A 9 32.58 56.05 -4.89
N ASN A 10 32.91 56.89 -5.87
CA ASN A 10 32.85 56.52 -7.29
C ASN A 10 33.77 55.34 -7.64
N LEU A 11 34.98 55.29 -7.07
CA LEU A 11 35.90 54.16 -7.22
C LEU A 11 35.28 52.85 -6.68
N LYS A 12 34.66 52.90 -5.49
CA LYS A 12 33.93 51.76 -4.92
C LYS A 12 32.76 51.33 -5.82
N THR A 13 32.06 52.27 -6.46
CA THR A 13 31.00 51.96 -7.42
C THR A 13 31.52 51.22 -8.65
N TYR A 14 32.64 51.65 -9.24
CA TYR A 14 33.27 50.96 -10.36
C TYR A 14 33.71 49.54 -9.99
N LEU A 15 34.41 49.39 -8.86
CA LEU A 15 34.82 48.07 -8.34
C LEU A 15 33.64 47.15 -8.07
N ARG A 16 32.52 47.68 -7.53
CA ARG A 16 31.30 46.91 -7.30
C ARG A 16 30.67 46.47 -8.62
N ARG A 17 30.54 47.36 -9.61
CA ARG A 17 29.95 47.05 -10.93
C ARG A 17 30.78 46.00 -11.68
N TRP A 18 32.11 46.18 -11.74
CA TRP A 18 33.00 45.20 -12.36
C TRP A 18 33.03 43.89 -11.57
N GLY A 19 32.98 43.95 -10.24
CA GLY A 19 32.87 42.79 -9.36
C GLY A 19 31.61 41.96 -9.61
N LEU A 20 30.44 42.61 -9.73
CA LEU A 20 29.17 41.94 -10.07
C LEU A 20 29.25 41.24 -11.42
N ARG A 21 29.83 41.89 -12.42
CA ARG A 21 30.02 41.29 -13.74
C ARG A 21 30.98 40.11 -13.73
N LEU A 22 32.07 40.21 -12.97
CA LEU A 22 33.02 39.12 -12.78
C LEU A 22 32.33 37.91 -12.14
N ARG A 23 31.49 38.12 -11.10
CA ARG A 23 30.67 37.07 -10.49
C ARG A 23 29.71 36.43 -11.49
N LEU A 24 29.10 37.22 -12.37
CA LEU A 24 28.22 36.72 -13.42
C LEU A 24 28.98 35.88 -14.47
N ALA A 25 30.17 36.32 -14.88
CA ALA A 25 31.01 35.55 -15.79
C ALA A 25 31.46 34.22 -15.14
N GLU A 26 31.80 34.26 -13.85
CA GLU A 26 32.20 33.08 -13.10
C GLU A 26 31.03 32.14 -12.81
N SER A 27 29.80 32.62 -12.62
CA SER A 27 28.62 31.75 -12.49
C SER A 27 28.41 30.89 -13.74
N LEU A 28 28.71 31.43 -14.94
CA LEU A 28 28.68 30.66 -16.19
C LEU A 28 29.77 29.57 -16.27
N THR A 29 30.75 29.59 -15.37
CA THR A 29 31.80 28.56 -15.26
C THR A 29 31.56 27.58 -14.11
N TRP A 30 31.15 28.08 -12.94
CA TRP A 30 30.96 27.26 -11.73
C TRP A 30 29.61 26.55 -11.70
N ALA A 31 28.54 27.12 -12.29
CA ALA A 31 27.25 26.44 -12.35
C ALA A 31 27.30 25.12 -13.15
N PRO A 32 27.89 25.07 -14.37
CA PRO A 32 28.01 23.80 -15.10
C PRO A 32 28.93 22.79 -14.40
N TRP A 33 29.99 23.23 -13.73
CA TRP A 33 30.84 22.33 -12.93
C TRP A 33 30.09 21.77 -11.71
N GLY A 34 29.35 22.61 -11.00
CA GLY A 34 28.49 22.17 -9.89
C GLY A 34 27.42 21.18 -10.36
N GLY A 35 26.75 21.49 -11.48
CA GLY A 35 25.82 20.57 -12.11
C GLY A 35 26.47 19.26 -12.57
N ALA A 36 27.69 19.30 -13.12
CA ALA A 36 28.44 18.11 -13.50
C ALA A 36 28.79 17.23 -12.29
N VAL A 37 29.13 17.81 -11.14
CA VAL A 37 29.31 17.05 -9.89
C VAL A 37 28.01 16.40 -9.46
N GLY A 38 26.89 17.13 -9.48
CA GLY A 38 25.57 16.59 -9.18
C GLY A 38 25.16 15.44 -10.11
N LEU A 39 25.39 15.59 -11.42
CA LEU A 39 25.16 14.54 -12.42
C LEU A 39 26.09 13.34 -12.20
N GLY A 40 27.35 13.56 -11.84
CA GLY A 40 28.31 12.49 -11.54
C GLY A 40 27.86 11.66 -10.34
N LEU A 41 27.43 12.30 -9.25
CA LEU A 41 26.84 11.62 -8.10
C LEU A 41 25.55 10.88 -8.48
N GLY A 42 24.68 11.52 -9.26
CA GLY A 42 23.47 10.89 -9.77
C GLY A 42 23.74 9.66 -10.64
N LEU A 43 24.77 9.71 -11.50
CA LEU A 43 25.19 8.59 -12.31
C LEU A 43 25.73 7.44 -11.46
N THR A 44 26.53 7.74 -10.43
CA THR A 44 27.01 6.69 -9.50
C THR A 44 25.85 6.02 -8.76
N LEU A 45 24.83 6.80 -8.35
CA LEU A 45 23.63 6.26 -7.71
C LEU A 45 22.81 5.41 -8.69
N ALA A 46 22.65 5.86 -9.93
CA ALA A 46 21.94 5.10 -10.97
C ALA A 46 22.66 3.79 -11.33
N LEU A 47 23.99 3.77 -11.33
CA LEU A 47 24.77 2.53 -11.50
C LEU A 47 24.63 1.60 -10.28
N ALA A 48 24.63 2.15 -9.07
CA ALA A 48 24.41 1.38 -7.85
C ALA A 48 22.99 0.76 -7.82
N ALA A 49 21.97 1.49 -8.27
CA ALA A 49 20.58 1.01 -8.37
C ALA A 49 20.38 -0.11 -9.41
N ARG A 50 21.36 -0.37 -10.28
CA ARG A 50 21.38 -1.54 -11.18
C ARG A 50 21.95 -2.78 -10.51
N LEU A 51 22.81 -2.60 -9.51
CA LEU A 51 23.43 -3.69 -8.75
C LEU A 51 22.60 -4.07 -7.52
N TRP A 52 21.90 -3.10 -6.94
CA TRP A 52 21.09 -3.28 -5.75
C TRP A 52 19.69 -2.69 -5.94
N PRO A 53 18.63 -3.36 -5.44
CA PRO A 53 17.26 -2.87 -5.46
C PRO A 53 17.08 -1.77 -4.40
N LEU A 54 17.61 -0.58 -4.69
CA LEU A 54 17.63 0.54 -3.74
C LEU A 54 16.32 1.33 -3.77
N MET A 55 15.88 1.75 -4.96
CA MET A 55 14.74 2.67 -5.13
C MET A 55 14.15 2.56 -6.54
N MET A 56 12.83 2.77 -6.65
CA MET A 56 12.12 2.92 -7.93
C MET A 56 12.72 4.04 -8.79
N ALA A 57 12.72 3.85 -10.11
CA ALA A 57 13.27 4.77 -11.11
C ALA A 57 12.71 6.20 -10.98
N ARG A 58 11.43 6.36 -10.64
CA ARG A 58 10.78 7.67 -10.43
C ARG A 58 11.40 8.43 -9.25
N ARG A 59 11.62 7.75 -8.12
CA ARG A 59 12.25 8.34 -6.93
C ARG A 59 13.72 8.66 -7.19
N LEU A 60 14.42 7.75 -7.88
CA LEU A 60 15.80 7.95 -8.30
C LEU A 60 15.96 9.20 -9.18
N ALA A 61 15.09 9.38 -10.19
CA ALA A 61 15.10 10.57 -11.05
C ALA A 61 14.89 11.87 -10.24
N GLY A 62 13.99 11.84 -9.25
CA GLY A 62 13.78 12.97 -8.33
C GLY A 62 15.03 13.30 -7.50
N VAL A 63 15.68 12.30 -6.92
CA VAL A 63 16.93 12.46 -6.16
C VAL A 63 18.06 12.99 -7.05
N VAL A 64 18.21 12.48 -8.26
CA VAL A 64 19.21 12.97 -9.21
C VAL A 64 18.92 14.43 -9.60
N GLY A 65 17.67 14.78 -9.86
CA GLY A 65 17.26 16.16 -10.11
C GLY A 65 17.62 17.10 -8.95
N LEU A 66 17.40 16.66 -7.71
CA LEU A 66 17.78 17.39 -6.50
C LEU A 66 19.31 17.54 -6.39
N LEU A 67 20.09 16.48 -6.64
CA LEU A 67 21.55 16.53 -6.61
C LEU A 67 22.12 17.50 -7.64
N VAL A 68 21.54 17.54 -8.85
CA VAL A 68 21.91 18.51 -9.88
C VAL A 68 21.58 19.93 -9.43
N LEU A 69 20.38 20.16 -8.87
CA LEU A 69 19.98 21.47 -8.35
C LEU A 69 20.89 21.94 -7.22
N VAL A 70 21.21 21.06 -6.26
CA VAL A 70 22.14 21.35 -5.16
C VAL A 70 23.55 21.62 -5.70
N GLY A 71 24.02 20.85 -6.67
CA GLY A 71 25.31 21.06 -7.32
C GLY A 71 25.38 22.43 -8.01
N VAL A 72 24.37 22.80 -8.79
CA VAL A 72 24.28 24.09 -9.47
C VAL A 72 24.21 25.24 -8.45
N THR A 73 23.37 25.13 -7.42
CA THR A 73 23.24 26.17 -6.39
C THR A 73 24.52 26.33 -5.58
N ALA A 74 25.21 25.24 -5.23
CA ALA A 74 26.53 25.29 -4.60
C ALA A 74 27.58 25.96 -5.49
N GLY A 75 27.61 25.64 -6.80
CA GLY A 75 28.48 26.30 -7.77
C GLY A 75 28.20 27.82 -7.88
N LEU A 76 26.93 28.22 -7.85
CA LEU A 76 26.54 29.63 -7.81
C LEU A 76 26.90 30.29 -6.47
N ALA A 77 26.70 29.60 -5.35
CA ALA A 77 27.06 30.07 -4.02
C ALA A 77 28.57 30.33 -3.91
N VAL A 78 29.41 29.47 -4.47
CA VAL A 78 30.86 29.70 -4.57
C VAL A 78 31.18 30.98 -5.34
N ALA A 79 30.47 31.25 -6.44
CA ALA A 79 30.68 32.48 -7.22
C ALA A 79 30.20 33.76 -6.49
N TRP A 80 29.13 33.68 -5.70
CA TRP A 80 28.47 34.85 -5.09
C TRP A 80 28.82 35.12 -3.63
N LEU A 81 28.99 34.08 -2.82
CA LEU A 81 29.23 34.19 -1.37
C LEU A 81 30.72 34.27 -1.02
N TRP A 82 31.63 33.84 -1.90
CA TRP A 82 33.06 33.92 -1.58
C TRP A 82 33.49 35.38 -1.40
N PRO A 83 34.05 35.74 -0.23
CA PRO A 83 34.42 37.12 0.06
C PRO A 83 35.56 37.57 -0.85
N ARG A 84 35.40 38.74 -1.48
CA ARG A 84 36.40 39.35 -2.34
C ARG A 84 36.73 40.75 -1.84
N PRO A 85 37.84 40.93 -1.09
CA PRO A 85 38.22 42.25 -0.63
C PRO A 85 38.50 43.17 -1.82
N SER A 86 38.18 44.46 -1.68
CA SER A 86 38.35 45.49 -2.71
C SER A 86 39.76 45.51 -3.30
N PHE A 87 40.77 45.28 -2.47
CA PHE A 87 42.17 45.17 -2.87
C PHE A 87 42.44 44.02 -3.86
N ARG A 88 41.85 42.84 -3.61
CA ARG A 88 42.00 41.67 -4.51
C ARG A 88 41.32 41.94 -5.85
N LEU A 89 40.15 42.58 -5.83
CA LEU A 89 39.44 42.98 -7.05
C LEU A 89 40.25 44.04 -7.83
N ALA A 90 40.82 45.02 -7.15
CA ALA A 90 41.63 46.06 -7.77
C ALA A 90 42.83 45.46 -8.53
N ARG A 91 43.56 44.54 -7.89
CA ARG A 91 44.68 43.81 -8.51
C ARG A 91 44.25 42.93 -9.69
N VAL A 92 43.10 42.27 -9.58
CA VAL A 92 42.56 41.44 -10.68
C VAL A 92 42.19 42.32 -11.87
N PHE A 93 41.52 43.45 -11.65
CA PHE A 93 41.12 44.36 -12.71
C PHE A 93 42.29 45.15 -13.29
N ASP A 94 43.29 45.54 -12.50
CA ASP A 94 44.50 46.16 -13.02
C ASP A 94 45.21 45.25 -14.03
N ARG A 95 45.35 43.97 -13.68
CA ARG A 95 45.97 42.97 -14.57
C ARG A 95 45.12 42.67 -15.80
N ARG A 96 43.80 42.54 -15.64
CA ARG A 96 42.89 42.19 -16.76
C ARG A 96 42.63 43.36 -17.70
N PHE A 97 42.61 44.59 -17.20
CA PHE A 97 42.31 45.80 -17.98
C PHE A 97 43.56 46.59 -18.36
N GLY A 98 44.76 46.15 -17.93
CA GLY A 98 46.02 46.80 -18.28
C GLY A 98 46.17 48.20 -17.68
N LEU A 99 45.68 48.43 -16.47
CA LEU A 99 45.62 49.77 -15.84
C LEU A 99 46.93 50.20 -15.16
N ALA A 100 48.03 49.45 -15.31
CA ALA A 100 49.33 49.79 -14.75
C ALA A 100 49.26 50.19 -13.26
N GLU A 101 48.59 49.38 -12.45
CA GLU A 101 48.42 49.52 -10.99
C GLU A 101 47.61 50.75 -10.51
N ARG A 102 47.08 51.56 -11.43
CA ARG A 102 46.30 52.76 -11.10
C ARG A 102 45.12 52.47 -10.15
N LEU A 103 44.46 51.32 -10.29
CA LEU A 103 43.31 50.94 -9.46
C LEU A 103 43.75 50.47 -8.07
N THR A 104 44.82 49.67 -8.00
CA THR A 104 45.41 49.18 -6.75
C THR A 104 45.94 50.34 -5.91
N THR A 105 46.74 51.23 -6.50
CA THR A 105 47.26 52.43 -5.82
C THR A 105 46.13 53.34 -5.34
N ALA A 106 45.08 53.54 -6.14
CA ALA A 106 43.92 54.35 -5.74
C ALA A 106 43.14 53.74 -4.56
N VAL A 107 43.04 52.41 -4.48
CA VAL A 107 42.42 51.72 -3.34
C VAL A 107 43.29 51.80 -2.09
N GLU A 108 44.62 51.73 -2.23
CA GLU A 108 45.56 51.88 -1.10
C GLU A 108 45.56 53.30 -0.53
N VAL A 109 45.57 54.33 -1.39
CA VAL A 109 45.45 55.75 -1.00
C VAL A 109 44.10 56.01 -0.33
N GLY A 110 42.99 55.50 -0.90
CA GLY A 110 41.65 55.67 -0.33
C GLY A 110 41.40 54.87 0.97
N ALA A 111 42.27 53.90 1.29
CA ALA A 111 42.23 53.13 2.54
C ALA A 111 43.31 53.56 3.55
N ASP A 112 43.99 54.69 3.30
CA ASP A 112 45.09 55.24 4.11
C ASP A 112 46.24 54.25 4.35
N ARG A 113 46.43 53.30 3.43
CA ARG A 113 47.54 52.32 3.46
C ARG A 113 48.79 52.85 2.79
N LEU A 114 48.64 53.83 1.90
CA LEU A 114 49.73 54.52 1.21
C LEU A 114 49.67 56.01 1.56
N ARG A 115 50.73 56.51 2.20
CA ARG A 115 50.83 57.93 2.58
C ARG A 115 51.08 58.77 1.32
N ALA A 116 50.14 59.66 1.01
CA ALA A 116 50.23 60.62 -0.08
C ALA A 116 49.80 62.00 0.40
N THR A 117 50.41 63.06 -0.15
CA THR A 117 49.91 64.42 0.11
C THR A 117 48.50 64.58 -0.46
N PRO A 118 47.65 65.47 0.09
CA PRO A 118 46.29 65.66 -0.41
C PRO A 118 46.21 65.96 -1.91
N ALA A 119 47.18 66.70 -2.45
CA ALA A 119 47.28 67.01 -3.88
C ALA A 119 47.61 65.74 -4.72
N MET A 120 48.56 64.92 -4.27
CA MET A 120 48.91 63.66 -4.92
C MET A 120 47.75 62.65 -4.88
N ALA A 121 47.07 62.54 -3.74
CA ALA A 121 45.90 61.68 -3.59
C ALA A 121 44.77 62.07 -4.55
N GLN A 122 44.51 63.37 -4.71
CA GLN A 122 43.52 63.89 -5.66
C GLN A 122 43.93 63.64 -7.12
N ALA A 123 45.20 63.86 -7.47
CA ALA A 123 45.72 63.60 -8.81
C ALA A 123 45.60 62.12 -9.17
N GLN A 124 46.01 61.21 -8.28
CA GLN A 124 45.92 59.76 -8.49
C GLN A 124 44.47 59.30 -8.66
N LEU A 125 43.56 59.71 -7.77
CA LEU A 125 42.15 59.33 -7.88
C LEU A 125 41.49 59.88 -9.15
N THR A 126 41.87 61.07 -9.58
CA THR A 126 41.36 61.67 -10.82
C THR A 126 41.85 60.91 -12.05
N ASP A 127 43.14 60.56 -12.10
CA ASP A 127 43.70 59.75 -13.17
C ASP A 127 43.07 58.36 -13.23
N THR A 128 42.93 57.67 -12.09
CA THR A 128 42.28 56.36 -12.02
C THR A 128 40.83 56.40 -12.46
N LEU A 129 40.05 57.43 -12.08
CA LEU A 129 38.66 57.57 -12.51
C LEU A 129 38.54 57.86 -14.01
N ASN A 130 39.43 58.69 -14.57
CA ASN A 130 39.48 58.96 -16.01
C ASN A 130 39.86 57.71 -16.80
N ALA A 131 40.80 56.90 -16.29
CA ALA A 131 41.14 55.62 -16.88
C ALA A 131 39.98 54.61 -16.78
N ALA A 132 39.33 54.52 -15.62
CA ALA A 132 38.18 53.64 -15.37
C ALA A 132 36.97 53.96 -16.27
N ALA A 133 36.72 55.24 -16.54
CA ALA A 133 35.62 55.68 -17.41
C ALA A 133 35.76 55.23 -18.87
N ARG A 134 37.00 54.96 -19.33
CA ARG A 134 37.29 54.51 -20.69
C ARG A 134 37.21 53.00 -20.88
N ILE A 135 37.09 52.24 -19.79
CA ILE A 135 37.03 50.77 -19.86
C ILE A 135 35.62 50.34 -20.25
N ASP A 136 35.50 49.57 -21.34
CA ASP A 136 34.28 48.81 -21.59
C ASP A 136 34.33 47.46 -20.84
N PRO A 137 33.55 47.29 -19.75
CA PRO A 137 33.52 46.03 -19.03
C PRO A 137 32.92 44.89 -19.89
N ARG A 138 32.18 45.18 -20.98
CA ARG A 138 31.61 44.16 -21.87
C ARG A 138 32.64 43.43 -22.68
N ALA A 139 33.54 44.18 -23.31
CA ALA A 139 34.65 43.59 -24.06
C ALA A 139 35.64 42.84 -23.15
N MET A 140 35.96 43.41 -21.98
CA MET A 140 37.05 42.91 -21.13
C MET A 140 36.63 41.78 -20.16
N LEU A 141 35.32 41.62 -19.90
CA LEU A 141 34.76 40.52 -19.11
C LEU A 141 33.59 39.88 -19.88
N PRO A 142 33.88 39.09 -20.93
CA PRO A 142 32.85 38.44 -21.73
C PRO A 142 32.15 37.34 -20.92
N LEU A 143 30.83 37.25 -21.07
CA LEU A 143 30.02 36.19 -20.47
C LEU A 143 30.13 34.93 -21.32
N ARG A 144 31.15 34.10 -21.05
CA ARG A 144 31.39 32.85 -21.78
C ARG A 144 31.40 31.69 -20.81
N ALA A 145 30.59 30.67 -21.10
CA ALA A 145 30.64 29.41 -20.37
C ALA A 145 31.94 28.65 -20.68
N SER A 146 32.45 27.91 -19.70
CA SER A 146 33.60 27.03 -19.91
C SER A 146 33.18 25.86 -20.81
N ARG A 147 33.74 25.79 -22.03
CA ARG A 147 33.47 24.69 -22.96
C ARG A 147 33.72 23.31 -22.34
N ARG A 148 34.77 23.19 -21.52
CA ARG A 148 35.09 21.93 -20.82
C ARG A 148 34.02 21.54 -19.81
N ALA A 149 33.52 22.52 -19.05
CA ALA A 149 32.46 22.28 -18.07
C ALA A 149 31.14 21.90 -18.76
N LEU A 150 30.85 22.56 -19.88
CA LEU A 150 29.65 22.30 -20.68
C LEU A 150 29.72 20.93 -21.37
N LEU A 151 30.88 20.54 -21.90
CA LEU A 151 31.11 19.19 -22.44
C LEU A 151 30.99 18.12 -21.36
N ALA A 152 31.58 18.32 -20.18
CA ALA A 152 31.46 17.38 -19.07
C ALA A 152 30.01 17.23 -18.60
N PHE A 153 29.29 18.35 -18.45
CA PHE A 153 27.87 18.35 -18.11
C PHE A 153 27.04 17.60 -19.16
N CYS A 154 27.20 17.92 -20.44
CA CYS A 154 26.47 17.25 -21.51
C CYS A 154 26.82 15.76 -21.59
N ALA A 155 28.09 15.38 -21.48
CA ALA A 155 28.50 13.98 -21.51
C ALA A 155 27.87 13.17 -20.35
N LEU A 156 27.88 13.72 -19.12
CA LEU A 156 27.26 13.08 -17.97
C LEU A 156 25.73 13.04 -18.07
N ALA A 157 25.11 14.11 -18.59
CA ALA A 157 23.67 14.14 -18.83
C ALA A 157 23.28 13.07 -19.85
N THR A 158 24.01 12.96 -20.96
CA THR A 158 23.80 11.92 -21.98
C THR A 158 23.98 10.52 -21.37
N ALA A 159 25.07 10.28 -20.63
CA ALA A 159 25.31 8.99 -19.98
C ALA A 159 24.17 8.61 -19.00
N LEU A 160 23.69 9.57 -18.23
CA LEU A 160 22.57 9.38 -17.31
C LEU A 160 21.27 9.08 -18.07
N THR A 161 20.97 9.81 -19.16
CA THR A 161 19.77 9.54 -19.98
C THR A 161 19.80 8.16 -20.62
N LEU A 162 20.97 7.71 -21.11
CA LEU A 162 21.13 6.34 -21.60
C LEU A 162 20.96 5.30 -20.48
N SER A 163 21.42 5.60 -19.26
CA SER A 163 21.24 4.74 -18.10
C SER A 163 19.76 4.60 -17.69
N PHE A 164 18.94 5.63 -17.83
CA PHE A 164 17.49 5.52 -17.60
C PHE A 164 16.74 4.84 -18.75
N TRP A 165 17.28 4.88 -19.97
CA TRP A 165 16.66 4.26 -21.13
C TRP A 165 16.85 2.74 -21.19
N LEU A 166 17.97 2.22 -20.68
CA LEU A 166 18.16 0.78 -20.57
C LEU A 166 17.30 0.20 -19.43
N PRO A 167 16.59 -0.92 -19.64
CA PRO A 167 15.80 -1.56 -18.60
C PRO A 167 16.67 -1.92 -17.40
N ASN A 168 16.12 -1.73 -16.20
CA ASN A 168 16.77 -2.07 -14.94
C ASN A 168 16.10 -3.34 -14.37
N PRO A 169 16.76 -4.50 -14.36
CA PRO A 169 16.17 -5.73 -13.82
C PRO A 169 15.82 -5.63 -12.32
N GLN A 170 16.47 -4.71 -11.60
CA GLN A 170 16.17 -4.46 -10.19
C GLN A 170 14.85 -3.69 -9.99
N GLU A 171 14.32 -3.03 -11.03
CA GLU A 171 13.00 -2.38 -10.94
C GLU A 171 11.89 -3.44 -10.91
N ASP A 172 12.01 -4.48 -11.73
CA ASP A 172 11.07 -5.60 -11.75
C ASP A 172 11.04 -6.30 -10.38
N ALA A 173 12.21 -6.58 -9.80
CA ALA A 173 12.32 -7.14 -8.45
C ALA A 173 11.71 -6.25 -7.36
N LEU A 174 11.77 -4.92 -7.51
CA LEU A 174 11.12 -3.99 -6.58
C LEU A 174 9.60 -3.96 -6.77
N LEU A 175 9.12 -4.07 -8.01
CA LEU A 175 7.69 -4.15 -8.33
C LEU A 175 7.08 -5.45 -7.81
N GLN A 176 7.75 -6.59 -8.01
CA GLN A 176 7.35 -7.89 -7.45
C GLN A 176 7.22 -7.81 -5.93
N ARG A 177 8.22 -7.25 -5.24
CA ARG A 177 8.17 -7.05 -3.79
C ARG A 177 7.04 -6.13 -3.33
N ALA A 178 6.67 -5.15 -4.16
CA ALA A 178 5.55 -4.27 -3.87
C ALA A 178 4.22 -5.00 -4.07
N ALA A 179 4.07 -5.76 -5.16
CA ALA A 179 2.87 -6.55 -5.45
C ALA A 179 2.63 -7.64 -4.39
N VAL A 180 3.68 -8.35 -3.96
CA VAL A 180 3.57 -9.30 -2.85
C VAL A 180 3.10 -8.62 -1.57
N ARG A 181 3.62 -7.42 -1.27
CA ARG A 181 3.20 -6.69 -0.07
C ARG A 181 1.75 -6.26 -0.15
N GLU A 182 1.33 -5.76 -1.31
CA GLU A 182 -0.06 -5.38 -1.57
C GLU A 182 -1.00 -6.59 -1.41
N ALA A 183 -0.62 -7.75 -1.97
CA ALA A 183 -1.38 -8.99 -1.80
C ALA A 183 -1.44 -9.48 -0.34
N ILE A 184 -0.36 -9.28 0.44
CA ILE A 184 -0.38 -9.60 1.88
C ILE A 184 -1.28 -8.63 2.65
N GLU A 185 -1.23 -7.33 2.33
CA GLU A 185 -2.09 -6.32 2.96
C GLU A 185 -3.58 -6.59 2.64
N GLU A 186 -3.92 -6.90 1.40
CA GLU A 186 -5.27 -7.31 0.97
C GLU A 186 -5.72 -8.58 1.70
N GLN A 187 -4.86 -9.60 1.78
CA GLN A 187 -5.18 -10.82 2.51
C GLN A 187 -5.42 -10.61 4.01
N ILE A 188 -4.70 -9.66 4.63
CA ILE A 188 -4.93 -9.32 6.05
C ILE A 188 -6.34 -8.73 6.22
N GLU A 189 -6.76 -7.83 5.33
CA GLU A 189 -8.11 -7.25 5.36
C GLU A 189 -9.18 -8.33 5.15
N ASP A 190 -8.98 -9.25 4.22
CA ASP A 190 -9.90 -10.37 3.98
C ASP A 190 -9.99 -11.29 5.21
N LEU A 191 -8.87 -11.63 5.85
CA LEU A 191 -8.87 -12.43 7.08
C LEU A 191 -9.54 -11.73 8.27
N GLU A 192 -9.42 -10.40 8.37
CA GLU A 192 -10.15 -9.62 9.36
C GLU A 192 -11.66 -9.64 9.10
N ALA A 193 -12.08 -9.55 7.83
CA ALA A 193 -13.49 -9.67 7.44
C ALA A 193 -14.03 -11.09 7.70
N ALA A 194 -13.22 -12.13 7.42
CA ALA A 194 -13.52 -13.52 7.75
C ALA A 194 -13.78 -13.69 9.24
N ARG A 195 -12.92 -13.07 10.06
CA ARG A 195 -13.00 -13.10 11.52
C ARG A 195 -14.29 -12.46 12.01
N GLU A 196 -14.70 -11.33 11.45
CA GLU A 196 -15.97 -10.66 11.79
C GLU A 196 -17.17 -11.55 11.45
N GLN A 197 -17.17 -12.17 10.26
CA GLN A 197 -18.23 -13.11 9.87
C GLN A 197 -18.31 -14.33 10.79
N VAL A 198 -17.18 -14.94 11.15
CA VAL A 198 -17.13 -16.06 12.11
C VAL A 198 -17.62 -15.61 13.50
N ALA A 199 -17.35 -14.36 13.88
CA ALA A 199 -17.82 -13.78 15.14
C ALA A 199 -19.32 -13.43 15.13
N GLU A 200 -19.99 -13.38 13.98
CA GLU A 200 -21.42 -13.15 13.87
C GLU A 200 -22.22 -14.43 13.56
N ALA A 201 -21.57 -15.50 13.09
CA ALA A 201 -22.21 -16.76 12.73
C ALA A 201 -22.94 -17.41 13.93
N GLU A 202 -24.25 -17.64 13.84
CA GLU A 202 -25.07 -18.12 14.96
C GLU A 202 -24.96 -19.65 15.21
N GLY A 203 -24.57 -20.46 14.20
CA GLY A 203 -24.45 -21.92 14.30
C GLY A 203 -23.16 -22.48 14.91
N LEU A 204 -22.22 -21.64 15.35
CA LEU A 204 -20.96 -22.07 15.95
C LEU A 204 -21.07 -22.17 17.48
N THR A 205 -20.61 -23.30 18.04
CA THR A 205 -20.44 -23.38 19.50
C THR A 205 -19.33 -22.42 19.96
N GLU A 206 -19.37 -21.98 21.22
CA GLU A 206 -18.37 -21.04 21.76
C GLU A 206 -16.94 -21.55 21.62
N ALA A 207 -16.72 -22.86 21.85
CA ALA A 207 -15.41 -23.48 21.74
C ALA A 207 -14.91 -23.54 20.28
N GLU A 208 -15.79 -23.84 19.33
CA GLU A 208 -15.45 -23.89 17.90
C GLU A 208 -15.18 -22.50 17.35
N ARG A 209 -16.00 -21.53 17.75
CA ARG A 209 -15.80 -20.11 17.42
C ARG A 209 -14.45 -19.63 17.92
N GLU A 210 -14.10 -19.92 19.18
CA GLU A 210 -12.80 -19.54 19.74
C GLU A 210 -11.65 -20.17 18.96
N MET A 211 -11.75 -21.46 18.59
CA MET A 211 -10.74 -22.13 17.77
C MET A 211 -10.58 -21.50 16.37
N LEU A 212 -11.68 -21.20 15.67
CA LEU A 212 -11.65 -20.58 14.34
C LEU A 212 -11.07 -19.17 14.40
N LEU A 213 -11.53 -18.36 15.36
CA LEU A 213 -11.03 -17.01 15.56
C LEU A 213 -9.54 -17.01 15.92
N GLN A 214 -9.09 -17.97 16.73
CA GLN A 214 -7.68 -18.12 17.08
C GLN A 214 -6.83 -18.50 15.86
N ALA A 215 -7.29 -19.45 15.04
CA ALA A 215 -6.57 -19.85 13.82
C ALA A 215 -6.43 -18.69 12.82
N LEU A 216 -7.51 -17.91 12.63
CA LEU A 216 -7.48 -16.71 11.79
C LEU A 216 -6.57 -15.63 12.37
N GLU A 217 -6.62 -15.39 13.69
CA GLU A 217 -5.75 -14.41 14.36
C GLU A 217 -4.27 -14.78 14.25
N GLU A 218 -3.92 -16.06 14.41
CA GLU A 218 -2.55 -16.55 14.24
C GLU A 218 -2.08 -16.36 12.79
N ALA A 219 -2.94 -16.62 11.80
CA ALA A 219 -2.65 -16.38 10.39
C ALA A 219 -2.42 -14.88 10.10
N THR A 220 -3.32 -14.01 10.55
CA THR A 220 -3.19 -12.55 10.40
C THR A 220 -1.91 -12.04 11.07
N ALA A 221 -1.62 -12.49 12.29
CA ALA A 221 -0.41 -12.09 13.01
C ALA A 221 0.88 -12.54 12.29
N ALA A 222 0.89 -13.75 11.72
CA ALA A 222 2.01 -14.24 10.94
C ALA A 222 2.26 -13.43 9.65
N LEU A 223 1.21 -12.88 9.04
CA LEU A 223 1.29 -11.98 7.89
C LEU A 223 1.72 -10.55 8.30
N ASP A 224 1.24 -10.05 9.44
CA ASP A 224 1.46 -8.66 9.89
C ASP A 224 2.86 -8.41 10.49
N GLU A 225 3.66 -9.44 10.81
CA GLU A 225 5.05 -9.26 11.32
C GLU A 225 5.99 -8.50 10.34
N GLY A 226 5.49 -8.03 9.20
CA GLY A 226 6.06 -6.94 8.41
C GLY A 226 7.31 -7.35 7.65
N ARG A 227 7.57 -8.66 7.57
CA ARG A 227 8.74 -9.27 6.95
C ARG A 227 8.50 -10.61 6.27
N ALA A 228 7.29 -11.15 6.32
CA ALA A 228 7.01 -12.45 5.71
C ALA A 228 7.45 -12.43 4.24
N THR A 229 8.41 -13.29 3.91
CA THR A 229 8.70 -13.57 2.49
C THR A 229 7.47 -14.25 1.87
N PRO A 230 7.31 -14.25 0.54
CA PRO A 230 6.20 -14.97 -0.10
C PRO A 230 6.09 -16.41 0.40
N GLU A 231 7.22 -17.08 0.63
CA GLU A 231 7.28 -18.44 1.14
C GLU A 231 6.83 -18.57 2.59
N GLU A 232 7.19 -17.60 3.45
CA GLU A 232 6.75 -17.56 4.85
C GLU A 232 5.25 -17.28 4.94
N ALA A 233 4.73 -16.34 4.14
CA ALA A 233 3.30 -16.01 4.06
C ALA A 233 2.47 -17.21 3.57
N VAL A 234 2.88 -17.85 2.47
CA VAL A 234 2.25 -19.09 1.98
C VAL A 234 2.33 -20.20 3.02
N GLY A 235 3.45 -20.31 3.74
CA GLY A 235 3.64 -21.30 4.80
C GLY A 235 2.64 -21.11 5.95
N ALA A 236 2.46 -19.87 6.41
CA ALA A 236 1.51 -19.51 7.47
C ALA A 236 0.07 -19.79 7.05
N LEU A 237 -0.33 -19.37 5.84
CA LEU A 237 -1.66 -19.66 5.29
C LEU A 237 -1.91 -21.17 5.18
N SER A 238 -0.92 -21.94 4.72
CA SER A 238 -1.03 -23.41 4.64
C SER A 238 -1.06 -24.13 5.99
N GLU A 239 -0.59 -23.50 7.07
CA GLU A 239 -0.73 -24.02 8.42
C GLU A 239 -2.14 -23.75 8.95
N ALA A 240 -2.67 -22.55 8.73
CA ALA A 240 -4.06 -22.22 9.03
C ALA A 240 -5.05 -23.08 8.22
N GLU A 241 -4.80 -23.29 6.92
CA GLU A 241 -5.59 -24.20 6.07
C GLU A 241 -5.63 -25.62 6.67
N ARG A 242 -4.50 -26.12 7.19
CA ARG A 242 -4.44 -27.45 7.82
C ARG A 242 -5.25 -27.51 9.12
N ALA A 243 -5.15 -26.49 9.96
CA ALA A 243 -5.93 -26.40 11.20
C ALA A 243 -7.44 -26.36 10.92
N LEU A 244 -7.86 -25.59 9.91
CA LEU A 244 -9.26 -25.52 9.48
C LEU A 244 -9.73 -26.81 8.79
N ALA A 245 -8.88 -27.48 8.01
CA ALA A 245 -9.22 -28.74 7.37
C ALA A 245 -9.48 -29.86 8.38
N GLU A 246 -8.85 -29.82 9.57
CA GLU A 246 -9.13 -30.76 10.66
C GLU A 246 -10.55 -30.56 11.26
N LEU A 247 -11.16 -29.39 11.07
CA LEU A 247 -12.51 -29.07 11.54
C LEU A 247 -13.60 -29.36 10.50
N GLN A 248 -13.24 -29.79 9.28
CA GLN A 248 -14.24 -30.15 8.27
C GLN A 248 -15.02 -31.41 8.67
N ASP A 249 -16.34 -31.30 8.57
CA ASP A 249 -17.28 -32.41 8.69
C ASP A 249 -17.81 -32.81 7.31
N HIS A 250 -17.25 -33.88 6.76
CA HIS A 250 -17.67 -34.41 5.45
C HIS A 250 -19.13 -34.88 5.40
N GLY A 251 -19.78 -35.16 6.54
CA GLY A 251 -21.18 -35.54 6.58
C GLY A 251 -22.15 -34.36 6.58
N ALA A 252 -21.66 -33.12 6.65
CA ALA A 252 -22.49 -31.92 6.72
C ALA A 252 -23.05 -31.56 5.33
N VAL A 253 -22.26 -31.72 4.27
CA VAL A 253 -22.69 -31.49 2.88
C VAL A 253 -23.88 -32.37 2.52
N THR A 254 -23.80 -33.67 2.83
CA THR A 254 -24.89 -34.62 2.60
C THR A 254 -26.10 -34.32 3.49
N ALA A 255 -25.91 -33.78 4.69
CA ALA A 255 -27.01 -33.35 5.56
C ALA A 255 -27.75 -32.14 5.03
N ARG A 256 -27.02 -31.17 4.48
CA ARG A 256 -27.62 -30.06 3.75
C ARG A 256 -28.46 -30.57 2.58
N GLU A 257 -27.92 -31.44 1.73
CA GLU A 257 -28.67 -31.99 0.59
C GLU A 257 -29.93 -32.75 1.01
N GLY A 258 -29.87 -33.48 2.13
CA GLY A 258 -31.03 -34.18 2.70
C GLY A 258 -32.10 -33.22 3.23
N LEU A 259 -31.69 -32.17 3.93
CA LEU A 259 -32.59 -31.11 4.43
C LEU A 259 -33.20 -30.29 3.28
N ASP A 260 -32.43 -29.97 2.24
CA ASP A 260 -32.90 -29.26 1.05
C ASP A 260 -33.94 -30.10 0.29
N ARG A 261 -33.74 -31.43 0.19
CA ARG A 261 -34.74 -32.34 -0.38
C ARG A 261 -35.99 -32.45 0.47
N ALA A 262 -35.84 -32.55 1.80
CA ALA A 262 -36.99 -32.54 2.71
C ALA A 262 -37.79 -31.23 2.60
N ALA A 263 -37.11 -30.08 2.46
CA ALA A 263 -37.74 -28.79 2.22
C ALA A 263 -38.53 -28.78 0.91
N GLY A 264 -38.00 -29.40 -0.15
CA GLY A 264 -38.67 -29.54 -1.44
C GLY A 264 -40.00 -30.28 -1.35
N GLU A 265 -40.07 -31.38 -0.59
CA GLU A 265 -41.33 -32.10 -0.35
C GLU A 265 -42.29 -31.24 0.48
N MET A 266 -41.81 -30.63 1.57
CA MET A 266 -42.62 -29.81 2.47
C MET A 266 -43.12 -28.49 1.86
N ALA A 267 -42.61 -28.07 0.69
CA ALA A 267 -43.00 -26.84 0.03
C ALA A 267 -44.39 -26.91 -0.64
N ASP A 268 -44.90 -28.13 -0.88
CA ASP A 268 -46.14 -28.37 -1.60
C ASP A 268 -47.40 -28.12 -0.74
N SER A 269 -47.28 -28.15 0.59
CA SER A 269 -48.36 -27.82 1.54
C SER A 269 -48.25 -26.39 2.09
N GLU A 270 -49.40 -25.73 2.25
CA GLU A 270 -49.45 -24.43 2.92
C GLU A 270 -49.13 -24.51 4.42
N LEU A 271 -49.29 -25.69 5.04
CA LEU A 271 -48.99 -25.89 6.48
C LEU A 271 -47.48 -25.94 6.74
N THR A 272 -46.71 -26.53 5.83
CA THR A 272 -45.26 -26.73 6.00
C THR A 272 -44.42 -25.75 5.19
N ARG A 273 -45.06 -24.83 4.44
CA ARG A 273 -44.39 -23.79 3.65
C ARG A 273 -43.36 -23.00 4.45
N ASP A 274 -43.69 -22.56 5.65
CA ASP A 274 -42.76 -21.77 6.48
C ASP A 274 -41.52 -22.59 6.86
N ILE A 275 -41.68 -23.90 7.14
CA ILE A 275 -40.55 -24.80 7.41
C ILE A 275 -39.70 -24.97 6.16
N ALA A 276 -40.33 -25.20 5.01
CA ALA A 276 -39.64 -25.37 3.73
C ALA A 276 -38.86 -24.10 3.31
N GLU A 277 -39.45 -22.92 3.50
CA GLU A 277 -38.80 -21.64 3.18
C GLU A 277 -37.57 -21.41 4.06
N SER A 278 -37.68 -21.58 5.39
CA SER A 278 -36.54 -21.45 6.30
C SER A 278 -35.44 -22.48 6.00
N LEU A 279 -35.78 -23.75 5.73
CA LEU A 279 -34.79 -24.76 5.32
C LEU A 279 -34.07 -24.37 4.01
N SER A 280 -34.82 -23.86 3.02
CA SER A 280 -34.25 -23.45 1.73
C SER A 280 -33.36 -22.21 1.81
N ASN A 281 -33.60 -21.34 2.79
CA ASN A 281 -32.80 -20.15 3.05
C ASN A 281 -31.56 -20.44 3.90
N GLY A 282 -31.44 -21.66 4.45
CA GLY A 282 -30.36 -22.04 5.37
C GLY A 282 -30.64 -21.68 6.83
N ASP A 283 -31.85 -21.22 7.15
CA ASP A 283 -32.27 -20.83 8.51
C ASP A 283 -32.76 -22.07 9.28
N TYR A 284 -31.87 -23.03 9.52
CA TYR A 284 -32.23 -24.33 10.09
C TYR A 284 -32.81 -24.25 11.51
N GLN A 285 -32.37 -23.28 12.31
CA GLN A 285 -32.93 -22.99 13.63
C GLN A 285 -34.37 -22.48 13.56
N GLU A 286 -34.68 -21.63 12.58
CA GLU A 286 -36.05 -21.14 12.38
C GLU A 286 -36.95 -22.28 11.90
N ALA A 287 -36.48 -23.11 10.98
CA ALA A 287 -37.17 -24.32 10.56
C ALA A 287 -37.44 -25.28 11.73
N ALA A 288 -36.45 -25.47 12.62
CA ALA A 288 -36.59 -26.29 13.82
C ALA A 288 -37.64 -25.74 14.78
N GLN A 289 -37.67 -24.42 14.96
CA GLN A 289 -38.68 -23.75 15.79
C GLN A 289 -40.08 -23.84 15.18
N ALA A 290 -40.20 -23.69 13.87
CA ALA A 290 -41.47 -23.86 13.14
C ALA A 290 -41.99 -25.30 13.25
N LEU A 291 -41.12 -26.31 13.11
CA LEU A 291 -41.48 -27.71 13.36
C LEU A 291 -41.86 -27.95 14.83
N ALA A 292 -41.12 -27.38 15.77
CA ALA A 292 -41.43 -27.47 17.20
C ALA A 292 -42.77 -26.83 17.58
N ALA A 293 -43.26 -25.84 16.82
CA ALA A 293 -44.57 -25.22 17.07
C ALA A 293 -45.72 -26.25 17.01
N TYR A 294 -45.58 -27.27 16.16
CA TYR A 294 -46.53 -28.38 16.04
C TYR A 294 -46.48 -29.37 17.22
N SER A 295 -45.40 -29.36 18.02
CA SER A 295 -45.28 -30.16 19.26
C SER A 295 -45.98 -29.53 20.47
N GLY A 296 -46.25 -28.22 20.43
CA GLY A 296 -46.65 -27.43 21.60
C GLY A 296 -48.13 -27.53 21.98
N ALA A 297 -48.43 -27.33 23.27
CA ALA A 297 -49.80 -27.17 23.78
C ALA A 297 -50.43 -25.78 23.48
N LYS A 298 -49.68 -24.87 22.84
CA LYS A 298 -50.07 -23.49 22.51
C LYS A 298 -50.34 -23.25 21.02
N GLY A 299 -50.06 -24.22 20.14
CA GLY A 299 -50.44 -24.13 18.73
C GLY A 299 -51.96 -24.20 18.57
N GLU A 300 -52.49 -23.59 17.50
CA GLU A 300 -53.89 -23.79 17.13
C GLU A 300 -54.15 -25.30 17.01
N GLN A 301 -55.30 -25.75 17.53
CA GLN A 301 -55.71 -27.14 17.34
C GLN A 301 -55.97 -27.33 15.85
N LEU A 302 -55.02 -27.97 15.18
CA LEU A 302 -55.19 -28.42 13.81
C LEU A 302 -56.45 -29.27 13.72
N THR A 303 -57.20 -29.08 12.64
CA THR A 303 -58.30 -29.95 12.28
C THR A 303 -57.76 -31.32 11.89
N ARG A 304 -58.63 -32.34 11.91
CA ARG A 304 -58.22 -33.70 11.53
C ARG A 304 -57.72 -33.78 10.08
N GLU A 305 -58.19 -32.90 9.21
CA GLU A 305 -57.71 -32.80 7.82
C GLU A 305 -56.28 -32.23 7.77
N GLU A 306 -56.02 -31.14 8.49
CA GLU A 306 -54.68 -30.52 8.57
C GLU A 306 -53.66 -31.42 9.28
N GLU A 307 -54.07 -32.18 10.30
CA GLU A 307 -53.21 -33.21 10.92
C GLU A 307 -52.80 -34.29 9.90
N LEU A 308 -53.75 -34.79 9.10
CA LEU A 308 -53.46 -35.82 8.10
C LEU A 308 -52.64 -35.28 6.92
N GLU A 309 -52.76 -33.99 6.61
CA GLU A 309 -51.89 -33.31 5.64
C GLU A 309 -50.47 -33.22 6.19
N LEU A 310 -50.27 -32.68 7.40
CA LEU A 310 -48.98 -32.65 8.07
C LEU A 310 -48.32 -34.03 8.15
N ALA A 311 -49.09 -35.08 8.46
CA ALA A 311 -48.57 -36.45 8.50
C ALA A 311 -48.03 -36.93 7.14
N ARG A 312 -48.68 -36.55 6.02
CA ARG A 312 -48.18 -36.89 4.68
C ARG A 312 -46.90 -36.15 4.35
N GLU A 313 -46.83 -34.87 4.63
CA GLU A 313 -45.64 -34.04 4.39
C GLU A 313 -44.45 -34.55 5.22
N LEU A 314 -44.66 -34.86 6.51
CA LEU A 314 -43.61 -35.43 7.37
C LEU A 314 -43.15 -36.80 6.87
N ALA A 315 -44.05 -37.64 6.34
CA ALA A 315 -43.69 -38.94 5.77
C ALA A 315 -42.89 -38.79 4.47
N GLN A 316 -43.24 -37.85 3.60
CA GLN A 316 -42.50 -37.56 2.36
C GLN A 316 -41.12 -36.99 2.67
N ALA A 317 -41.02 -36.04 3.61
CA ALA A 317 -39.75 -35.52 4.10
C ALA A 317 -38.86 -36.62 4.69
N ALA A 318 -39.44 -37.56 5.45
CA ALA A 318 -38.72 -38.71 6.00
C ALA A 318 -38.18 -39.64 4.90
N GLU A 319 -38.95 -39.88 3.84
CA GLU A 319 -38.52 -40.68 2.69
C GLU A 319 -37.40 -39.97 1.91
N ALA A 320 -37.54 -38.68 1.65
CA ALA A 320 -36.53 -37.86 0.99
C ALA A 320 -35.19 -37.83 1.76
N LEU A 321 -35.24 -37.78 3.10
CA LEU A 321 -34.06 -37.88 3.95
C LEU A 321 -33.40 -39.26 3.88
N ALA A 322 -34.20 -40.33 3.83
CA ALA A 322 -33.69 -41.71 3.74
C ALA A 322 -33.02 -42.02 2.39
N GLU A 323 -33.40 -41.34 1.32
CA GLU A 323 -32.78 -41.48 0.00
C GLU A 323 -31.41 -40.78 -0.14
N SER A 324 -31.09 -39.83 0.74
CA SER A 324 -29.87 -39.00 0.66
C SER A 324 -28.57 -39.77 0.86
N ASP A 325 -28.51 -40.55 1.94
CA ASP A 325 -27.38 -41.42 2.28
C ASP A 325 -27.76 -42.33 3.46
N PRO A 326 -27.85 -43.66 3.27
CA PRO A 326 -28.23 -44.59 4.33
C PRO A 326 -27.14 -44.81 5.39
N ASP A 327 -25.93 -44.29 5.22
CA ASP A 327 -24.84 -44.47 6.19
C ASP A 327 -24.79 -43.37 7.28
N LEU A 328 -25.56 -42.28 7.13
CA LEU A 328 -25.62 -41.20 8.11
C LEU A 328 -26.65 -41.47 9.21
N ALA A 329 -26.16 -41.94 10.36
CA ALA A 329 -26.97 -42.30 11.51
C ALA A 329 -27.91 -41.19 11.99
N GLU A 330 -27.49 -39.93 11.89
CA GLU A 330 -28.23 -38.74 12.33
C GLU A 330 -29.38 -38.38 11.37
N GLN A 331 -29.14 -38.40 10.06
CA GLN A 331 -30.19 -38.19 9.06
C GLN A 331 -31.26 -39.28 9.16
N LEU A 332 -30.82 -40.52 9.34
CA LEU A 332 -31.73 -41.64 9.60
C LEU A 332 -32.48 -41.48 10.92
N ALA A 333 -31.88 -40.87 11.94
CA ALA A 333 -32.57 -40.56 13.18
C ALA A 333 -33.66 -39.51 12.95
N LEU A 334 -33.35 -38.41 12.25
CA LEU A 334 -34.31 -37.38 11.88
C LEU A 334 -35.48 -37.96 11.05
N GLY A 335 -35.16 -38.70 9.98
CA GLY A 335 -36.18 -39.35 9.13
C GLY A 335 -37.06 -40.33 9.90
N ARG A 336 -36.50 -41.11 10.83
CA ARG A 336 -37.29 -42.00 11.70
C ARG A 336 -38.22 -41.24 12.64
N LEU A 337 -37.78 -40.10 13.19
CA LEU A 337 -38.60 -39.27 14.07
C LEU A 337 -39.76 -38.62 13.29
N LEU A 338 -39.51 -38.15 12.08
CA LEU A 338 -40.55 -37.63 11.18
C LEU A 338 -41.56 -38.71 10.77
N SER A 339 -41.07 -39.91 10.43
CA SER A 339 -41.94 -41.06 10.13
C SER A 339 -42.77 -41.49 11.35
N ALA A 340 -42.18 -41.51 12.54
CA ALA A 340 -42.89 -41.85 13.78
C ALA A 340 -43.97 -40.82 14.12
N ALA A 341 -43.71 -39.54 13.88
CA ALA A 341 -44.69 -38.47 14.00
C ALA A 341 -45.88 -38.68 13.04
N ALA A 342 -45.61 -38.95 11.76
CA ALA A 342 -46.64 -39.24 10.76
C ALA A 342 -47.53 -40.42 11.17
N GLU A 343 -46.94 -41.55 11.56
CA GLU A 343 -47.66 -42.75 11.99
C GLU A 343 -48.52 -42.52 13.25
N ALA A 344 -48.01 -41.74 14.21
CA ALA A 344 -48.76 -41.41 15.43
C ALA A 344 -49.98 -40.52 15.11
N ILE A 345 -49.83 -39.57 14.19
CA ILE A 345 -50.95 -38.74 13.71
C ILE A 345 -52.01 -39.61 13.01
N GLU A 346 -51.60 -40.53 12.14
CA GLU A 346 -52.52 -41.46 11.47
C GLU A 346 -53.32 -42.32 12.46
N ARG A 347 -52.66 -42.82 13.50
CA ARG A 347 -53.28 -43.59 14.60
C ARG A 347 -54.18 -42.75 15.52
N GLY A 348 -54.09 -41.42 15.44
CA GLY A 348 -54.82 -40.49 16.30
C GLY A 348 -54.20 -40.33 17.70
N ASP A 349 -52.94 -40.73 17.88
CA ASP A 349 -52.19 -40.55 19.12
C ASP A 349 -51.42 -39.23 19.10
N ILE A 350 -52.14 -38.14 19.40
CA ILE A 350 -51.61 -36.78 19.34
C ILE A 350 -50.49 -36.56 20.38
N ALA A 351 -50.48 -37.31 21.47
CA ALA A 351 -49.42 -37.19 22.49
C ALA A 351 -48.09 -37.74 21.95
N GLU A 352 -48.13 -38.93 21.36
CA GLU A 352 -46.95 -39.57 20.74
C GLU A 352 -46.46 -38.76 19.53
N ALA A 353 -47.38 -38.26 18.71
CA ALA A 353 -47.04 -37.41 17.56
C ALA A 353 -46.28 -36.14 17.98
N ARG A 354 -46.76 -35.44 19.00
CA ARG A 354 -46.11 -34.22 19.50
C ARG A 354 -44.73 -34.47 20.07
N GLU A 355 -44.56 -35.59 20.78
CA GLU A 355 -43.24 -35.99 21.30
C GLU A 355 -42.26 -36.27 20.15
N ALA A 356 -42.68 -37.02 19.13
CA ALA A 356 -41.86 -37.32 17.96
C ALA A 356 -41.50 -36.04 17.16
N ILE A 357 -42.46 -35.12 16.97
CA ILE A 357 -42.21 -33.82 16.34
C ILE A 357 -41.21 -32.98 17.15
N GLY A 358 -41.35 -32.95 18.48
CA GLY A 358 -40.43 -32.21 19.34
C GLY A 358 -38.99 -32.75 19.26
N GLN A 359 -38.83 -34.07 19.22
CA GLN A 359 -37.54 -34.72 19.03
C GLN A 359 -36.98 -34.48 17.62
N ALA A 360 -37.82 -34.56 16.59
CA ALA A 360 -37.43 -34.26 15.21
C ALA A 360 -36.95 -32.81 15.07
N ALA A 361 -37.66 -31.85 15.65
CA ALA A 361 -37.27 -30.45 15.67
C ALA A 361 -35.90 -30.23 16.33
N GLN A 362 -35.63 -30.87 17.47
CA GLN A 362 -34.33 -30.80 18.12
C GLN A 362 -33.22 -31.39 17.22
N GLN A 363 -33.43 -32.59 16.67
CA GLN A 363 -32.47 -33.24 15.79
C GLN A 363 -32.21 -32.43 14.51
N MET A 364 -33.24 -31.77 13.97
CA MET A 364 -33.13 -30.89 12.81
C MET A 364 -32.29 -29.66 13.13
N GLY A 365 -32.51 -29.03 14.29
CA GLY A 365 -31.68 -27.92 14.76
C GLY A 365 -30.21 -28.30 14.92
N GLU A 366 -29.93 -29.44 15.57
CA GLU A 366 -28.56 -29.97 15.74
C GLU A 366 -27.89 -30.28 14.38
N THR A 367 -28.66 -30.80 13.43
CA THR A 367 -28.18 -31.06 12.06
C THR A 367 -27.90 -29.75 11.31
N GLY A 368 -28.75 -28.75 11.49
CA GLY A 368 -28.61 -27.40 10.95
C GLY A 368 -27.34 -26.69 11.44
N GLU A 369 -27.11 -26.70 12.75
CA GLU A 369 -25.89 -26.14 13.37
C GLU A 369 -24.62 -26.79 12.77
N ARG A 370 -24.67 -28.09 12.49
CA ARG A 370 -23.56 -28.82 11.85
C ARG A 370 -23.32 -28.37 10.41
N VAL A 371 -24.38 -28.10 9.64
CA VAL A 371 -24.28 -27.55 8.29
C VAL A 371 -23.72 -26.13 8.31
N GLU A 372 -24.25 -25.24 9.16
CA GLU A 372 -23.77 -23.87 9.30
C GLU A 372 -22.29 -23.82 9.71
N ARG A 373 -21.87 -24.69 10.64
CA ARG A 373 -20.46 -24.84 11.00
C ARG A 373 -19.60 -25.20 9.80
N GLN A 374 -20.03 -26.19 9.01
CA GLN A 374 -19.28 -26.60 7.81
C GLN A 374 -19.16 -25.46 6.81
N GLU A 375 -20.22 -24.69 6.59
CA GLU A 375 -20.17 -23.53 5.68
C GLU A 375 -19.20 -22.45 6.16
N ALA A 376 -19.16 -22.16 7.46
CA ALA A 376 -18.21 -21.22 8.04
C ALA A 376 -16.76 -21.68 7.83
N VAL A 377 -16.49 -22.97 8.07
CA VAL A 377 -15.15 -23.58 7.85
C VAL A 377 -14.78 -23.56 6.36
N GLU A 378 -15.70 -23.90 5.46
CA GLU A 378 -15.46 -23.91 4.01
C GLU A 378 -15.19 -22.51 3.45
N ARG A 379 -15.93 -21.49 3.90
CA ARG A 379 -15.68 -20.10 3.51
C ARG A 379 -14.29 -19.64 3.95
N ALA A 380 -13.95 -19.87 5.23
CA ALA A 380 -12.63 -19.52 5.75
C ALA A 380 -11.50 -20.27 5.02
N LEU A 381 -11.69 -21.55 4.69
CA LEU A 381 -10.75 -22.32 3.87
C LEU A 381 -10.61 -21.77 2.45
N ALA A 382 -11.71 -21.36 1.82
CA ALA A 382 -11.68 -20.77 0.48
C ALA A 382 -10.91 -19.45 0.46
N GLU A 383 -11.14 -18.57 1.44
CA GLU A 383 -10.42 -17.29 1.57
C GLU A 383 -8.92 -17.50 1.82
N LEU A 384 -8.54 -18.48 2.65
CA LEU A 384 -7.12 -18.82 2.84
C LEU A 384 -6.48 -19.37 1.56
N GLN A 385 -7.18 -20.22 0.81
CA GLN A 385 -6.70 -20.80 -0.45
C GLN A 385 -6.52 -19.72 -1.52
N GLU A 386 -7.49 -18.83 -1.65
CA GLU A 386 -7.43 -17.70 -2.58
C GLU A 386 -6.24 -16.80 -2.25
N GLY A 387 -6.10 -16.39 -0.98
CA GLY A 387 -4.96 -15.59 -0.52
C GLY A 387 -3.60 -16.23 -0.79
N ARG A 388 -3.50 -17.53 -0.51
CA ARG A 388 -2.28 -18.30 -0.77
C ARG A 388 -1.93 -18.31 -2.25
N GLU A 389 -2.92 -18.46 -3.12
CA GLU A 389 -2.72 -18.41 -4.58
C GLU A 389 -2.33 -17.02 -5.05
N GLN A 390 -2.98 -15.96 -4.57
CA GLN A 390 -2.67 -14.58 -4.94
C GLN A 390 -1.23 -14.19 -4.52
N ILE A 391 -0.82 -14.51 -3.30
CA ILE A 391 0.53 -14.25 -2.79
C ILE A 391 1.56 -15.08 -3.57
N ALA A 392 1.28 -16.35 -3.84
CA ALA A 392 2.16 -17.20 -4.64
C ALA A 392 2.31 -16.69 -6.08
N GLN A 393 1.22 -16.23 -6.70
CA GLN A 393 1.25 -15.64 -8.04
C GLN A 393 2.09 -14.36 -8.04
N ALA A 394 1.86 -13.44 -7.09
CA ALA A 394 2.62 -12.19 -6.95
C ALA A 394 4.12 -12.43 -6.70
N GLY A 395 4.48 -13.52 -6.02
CA GLY A 395 5.88 -13.92 -5.80
C GLY A 395 6.54 -14.63 -6.99
N SER A 396 5.75 -15.17 -7.93
CA SER A 396 6.23 -15.96 -9.08
C SER A 396 6.45 -15.14 -10.36
N THR A 397 5.77 -14.00 -10.50
CA THR A 397 6.00 -13.01 -11.55
C THR A 397 7.30 -12.30 -11.33
#